data_AF-A0AAW1BPU8-F1
#
_entry.id   AF-A0AAW1BPU8-F1
#
_cell.length_a   1.000
_cell.length_b   1.000
_cell.length_c   1.000
_cell.angle_alpha   90.00
_cell.angle_beta   90.00
_cell.angle_gamma   90.00
#
_symmetry.space_group_name_H-M   'P 1'
#
loop_
_entity.id
_entity.type
_entity.pdbx_description
1 polymer ?
#
loop_
_entity_poly.entity_id
_entity_poly.type
_entity_poly.pdbx_seq_one_letter_code
_entity_poly.pdbx_strand_id
1 'polypeptide(L)' 'MVAKICEFKIKAIKRDDMGRFLIIQGLIYGQEVTLANLYAPNTNQREFYDRVYKEIEEIKKVM' A
#
# COMPACT_ATOMS: atom_id res chain seq x y z
N MET A 1 -16.96 21.26 8.71
CA MET A 1 -16.44 20.67 7.46
C MET A 1 -16.82 19.20 7.48
N VAL A 2 -17.80 18.78 6.68
CA VAL A 2 -18.17 17.36 6.59
C VAL A 2 -17.19 16.72 5.61
N ALA A 3 -16.41 15.74 6.07
CA ALA A 3 -15.55 14.97 5.18
C ALA A 3 -16.43 14.27 4.16
N LYS A 4 -16.21 14.54 2.86
CA LYS A 4 -16.92 13.87 1.78
C LYS A 4 -16.48 12.41 1.80
N ILE A 5 -17.42 11.48 1.95
CA ILE A 5 -17.12 10.05 1.92
C ILE A 5 -16.53 9.74 0.54
N CYS A 6 -15.34 9.14 0.53
CA CYS A 6 -14.64 8.71 -0.67
C CYS A 6 -14.70 7.18 -0.74
N GLU A 7 -15.36 6.64 -1.76
CA GLU A 7 -15.42 5.20 -1.96
C GLU A 7 -14.08 4.70 -2.50
N PHE A 8 -13.45 3.78 -1.78
CA PHE A 8 -12.24 3.08 -2.20
C PHE A 8 -12.58 1.61 -2.49
N LYS A 9 -12.59 1.21 -3.76
CA LYS A 9 -12.86 -0.17 -4.16
C LYS A 9 -11.56 -0.97 -4.14
N ILE A 10 -11.42 -1.83 -3.14
CA ILE A 10 -10.22 -2.66 -2.96
C ILE A 10 -10.14 -3.71 -4.07
N LYS A 11 -8.97 -3.82 -4.72
CA LYS A 11 -8.63 -4.89 -5.67
C LYS A 11 -7.72 -5.94 -5.05
N ALA A 12 -6.69 -5.50 -4.32
CA ALA A 12 -5.72 -6.39 -3.69
C ALA A 12 -5.16 -5.78 -2.40
N ILE A 13 -4.71 -6.65 -1.50
CA ILE A 13 -4.09 -6.28 -0.23
C ILE A 13 -2.82 -7.11 -0.04
N LYS A 14 -1.72 -6.45 0.29
CA LYS A 14 -0.47 -7.05 0.77
C LYS A 14 -0.22 -6.58 2.19
N ARG A 15 0.11 -7.53 3.08
CA ARG A 15 0.35 -7.29 4.50
C ARG A 15 1.71 -7.85 4.86
N ASP A 16 2.48 -7.08 5.62
CA ASP A 16 3.68 -7.61 6.27
C ASP A 16 3.30 -8.46 7.47
N ASP A 17 3.94 -9.61 7.64
CA ASP A 17 3.68 -10.51 8.77
C ASP A 17 4.03 -9.87 10.13
N MET A 18 4.99 -8.96 10.14
CA MET A 18 5.36 -8.20 11.35
C MET A 18 4.55 -6.91 11.52
N GLY A 19 3.56 -6.66 10.68
CA GLY A 19 2.70 -5.48 10.74
C GLY A 19 3.39 -4.15 10.37
N ARG A 20 4.59 -4.19 9.77
CA ARG A 20 5.35 -2.97 9.45
C ARG A 20 4.88 -2.26 8.19
N PHE A 21 4.13 -2.94 7.32
CA PHE A 21 3.46 -2.27 6.21
C PHE A 21 2.13 -2.93 5.84
N LEU A 22 1.25 -2.10 5.28
CA LEU A 22 0.00 -2.48 4.64
C LEU A 22 -0.08 -1.76 3.30
N ILE A 23 -0.14 -2.52 2.21
CA ILE A 23 -0.25 -1.98 0.85
C ILE A 23 -1.59 -2.45 0.28
N ILE A 24 -2.39 -1.51 -0.21
CA ILE A 24 -3.72 -1.75 -0.77
C ILE A 24 -3.76 -1.17 -2.18
N GLN A 25 -4.05 -2.01 -3.16
CA GLN A 25 -4.37 -1.58 -4.51
C GLN A 25 -5.89 -1.46 -4.63
N GLY A 26 -6.37 -0.38 -5.24
CA GLY A 26 -7.80 -0.21 -5.46
C GLY A 26 -8.13 0.92 -6.44
N LEU A 27 -9.40 1.29 -6.44
CA LEU A 27 -9.94 2.34 -7.29
C LEU A 27 -10.57 3.44 -6.45
N ILE A 28 -10.26 4.69 -6.80
CA ILE A 28 -11.00 5.88 -6.36
C ILE A 28 -11.59 6.51 -7.61
N TYR A 29 -12.92 6.61 -7.70
CA TYR A 29 -13.62 7.16 -8.87
C TYR A 29 -13.16 6.57 -10.22
N GLY A 30 -12.84 5.27 -10.25
CA GLY A 30 -12.37 4.56 -11.45
C GLY A 30 -10.88 4.72 -11.75
N GLN A 31 -10.15 5.55 -11.00
CA GLN A 31 -8.70 5.68 -11.11
C GLN A 31 -7.99 4.73 -10.18
N GLU A 32 -6.94 4.08 -10.69
CA GLU A 32 -6.12 3.16 -9.91
C GLU A 32 -5.22 3.89 -8.93
N VAL A 33 -5.25 3.44 -7.68
CA VAL A 33 -4.48 4.01 -6.59
C VAL A 33 -3.87 2.88 -5.77
N THR A 34 -2.57 2.99 -5.50
CA THR A 34 -1.88 2.19 -4.50
C THR A 34 -1.73 3.01 -3.23
N LEU A 35 -2.33 2.57 -2.14
CA LEU A 35 -2.14 3.14 -0.81
C LEU A 35 -1.13 2.27 -0.05
N ALA A 36 -0.09 2.87 0.51
CA ALA A 36 0.89 2.19 1.34
C ALA A 36 1.01 2.89 2.69
N ASN A 37 0.70 2.18 3.77
CA ASN A 37 1.01 2.61 5.12
C ASN A 37 2.26 1.87 5.60
N LEU A 38 3.28 2.61 6.00
CA LEU A 38 4.59 2.08 6.38
C LEU A 38 4.92 2.56 7.79
N TYR A 39 5.24 1.61 8.67
CA TYR A 39 5.93 1.88 9.91
C TYR A 39 7.44 1.69 9.68
N ALA A 40 8.11 2.79 9.36
CA ALA A 40 9.51 2.77 9.01
C ALA A 40 10.39 2.41 10.23
N PRO A 41 11.49 1.66 10.01
CA PRO A 41 12.47 1.40 11.06
C PRO A 41 13.15 2.69 11.53
N ASN A 42 13.59 2.72 12.79
CA ASN A 42 14.32 3.86 13.36
C ASN A 42 15.72 4.07 12.74
N THR A 43 16.26 3.03 12.12
CA THR A 43 17.55 3.05 11.42
C THR A 43 17.33 2.86 9.92
N ASN A 44 18.31 3.29 9.12
CA ASN A 44 18.25 3.09 7.68
C ASN A 44 18.47 1.61 7.31
N GLN A 45 17.40 0.82 7.36
CA GLN A 45 17.41 -0.57 6.95
C GLN A 45 17.01 -0.68 5.48
N ARG A 46 17.99 -0.59 4.58
CA ARG A 46 17.78 -0.65 3.12
C ARG A 46 16.91 -1.84 2.69
N GLU A 47 17.14 -3.01 3.25
CA GLU A 47 16.39 -4.24 2.95
C GLU A 47 14.88 -4.10 3.18
N PHE A 48 14.47 -3.33 4.19
CA PHE A 48 13.07 -3.06 4.45
C PHE A 48 12.43 -2.27 3.31
N TYR A 49 13.10 -1.20 2.87
CA TYR A 49 12.60 -0.34 1.79
C TYR A 49 12.62 -1.06 0.44
N ASP A 50 13.66 -1.84 0.16
CA ASP A 50 13.74 -2.66 -1.05
C ASP A 50 12.59 -3.68 -1.09
N ARG A 51 12.26 -4.29 0.06
CA ARG A 51 11.11 -5.20 0.17
C ARG A 51 9.79 -4.47 -0.05
N VAL A 52 9.56 -3.32 0.59
CA VAL A 52 8.35 -2.51 0.40
C VAL A 52 8.18 -2.12 -1.08
N TYR A 53 9.25 -1.67 -1.73
CA TYR A 53 9.23 -1.32 -3.15
C TYR A 53 8.86 -2.52 -4.02
N LYS A 54 9.45 -3.69 -3.76
CA LYS A 54 9.12 -4.92 -4.46
C LYS A 54 7.64 -5.28 -4.32
N GLU A 55 7.08 -5.22 -3.11
CA GLU A 55 5.65 -5.54 -2.87
C GLU A 55 4.72 -4.55 -3.59
N ILE A 56 5.09 -3.27 -3.67
CA ILE A 56 4.34 -2.26 -4.45
C ILE A 56 4.37 -2.59 -5.95
N GLU A 57 5.52 -2.98 -6.48
CA GLU A 57 5.61 -3.34 -7.90
C GLU A 57 4.91 -4.67 -8.20
N GLU A 58 4.91 -5.63 -7.27
CA GLU A 58 4.18 -6.88 -7.42
C GLU A 58 2.67 -6.68 -7.37
N ILE A 59 2.14 -5.88 -6.43
CA ILE A 59 0.68 -5.70 -6.30
C ILE A 59 0.08 -4.98 -7.52
N LYS A 60 0.86 -4.10 -8.18
CA LYS A 60 0.47 -3.48 -9.46
C LYS A 60 0.43 -4.48 -10.62
N LYS A 61 1.19 -5.58 -10.55
CA LYS A 61 1.27 -6.62 -11.59
C LYS A 61 0.17 -7.68 -11.48
N VAL A 62 -0.64 -7.69 -10.43
CA VAL A 62 -1.79 -8.63 -10.29
C VAL A 62 -2.95 -8.22 -11.21
N MET A 63 -2.60 -7.79 -12.42
CA MET A 63 -3.47 -7.26 -13.46
C MET A 63 -3.26 -8.05 -14.75
#